data_AF-A0A080LUV6-F1
#
_entry.id   AF-A0A080LUV6-F1
#
_cell.length_a   1.000
_cell.length_b   1.000
_cell.length_c   1.000
_cell.angle_alpha   90.00
_cell.angle_beta   90.00
_cell.angle_gamma   90.00
#
_symmetry.space_group_name_H-M   'P 1'
#
loop_
_entity.id
_entity.type
_entity.pdbx_description
1 polymer ?
#
loop_
_entity_poly.entity_id
_entity_poly.type
_entity_poly.pdbx_seq_one_letter_code
_entity_poly.pdbx_strand_id
1 'polypeptide(L)'
;MFVYRRSEGWLDLYVAGNRKAVAPLQGIFAEHILKCGDLPADLADQRVYDLGALRRREFAFTWAPDSGIESVAVSRLRLSLHSPRNAKLIVEADTKHRPDAIYDLLETLAPVFPGHTYRVTQVGIAARIKPNPHSASKQVNFTVSFPNSCSLKHDEVGLKLRAMLRASGIEPREPEVLVDGDS
;
A
#
# COMPACT_ATOMS: atom_id res chain seq x y z
N MET A 1 17.04 -10.86 9.97
CA MET A 1 16.45 -12.15 9.56
C MET A 1 16.33 -12.14 8.04
N PHE A 2 16.75 -13.21 7.37
CA PHE A 2 16.59 -13.39 5.93
C PHE A 2 15.44 -14.38 5.68
N VAL A 3 14.49 -14.04 4.82
CA VAL A 3 13.47 -14.97 4.33
C VAL A 3 13.62 -15.06 2.83
N TYR A 4 14.07 -16.20 2.33
CA TYR A 4 14.30 -16.41 0.90
C TYR A 4 13.37 -17.49 0.37
N ARG A 5 12.64 -17.18 -0.71
CA ARG A 5 11.84 -18.16 -1.46
C ARG A 5 12.40 -18.31 -2.86
N ARG A 6 13.17 -19.38 -3.08
CA ARG A 6 13.80 -19.68 -4.37
C ARG A 6 12.81 -19.82 -5.53
N SER A 7 11.63 -20.40 -5.26
CA SER A 7 10.58 -20.58 -6.27
C SER A 7 9.95 -19.27 -6.75
N GLU A 8 10.02 -18.21 -5.95
CA GLU A 8 9.40 -16.90 -6.24
C GLU A 8 10.45 -15.82 -6.58
N GLY A 9 11.74 -16.15 -6.49
CA GLY A 9 12.84 -15.24 -6.85
C GLY A 9 13.01 -14.04 -5.92
N TRP A 10 12.48 -14.08 -4.69
CA TRP A 10 12.50 -12.94 -3.77
C TRP A 10 13.15 -13.23 -2.41
N LEU A 11 13.75 -12.18 -1.83
CA LEU A 11 14.47 -12.15 -0.55
C LEU A 11 13.89 -11.03 0.32
N ASP A 12 13.29 -11.39 1.46
CA ASP A 12 12.93 -10.44 2.52
C ASP A 12 14.09 -10.28 3.51
N LEU A 13 14.40 -9.04 3.87
CA LEU A 13 15.36 -8.70 4.91
C LEU A 13 14.65 -7.92 6.01
N TYR A 14 14.48 -8.56 7.16
CA TYR A 14 14.15 -7.83 8.37
C TYR A 14 15.44 -7.34 9.04
N VAL A 15 15.69 -6.03 8.95
CA VAL A 15 16.76 -5.31 9.65
C VAL A 15 16.11 -4.34 10.63
N ALA A 16 16.23 -4.63 11.93
CA ALA A 16 15.83 -3.68 12.96
C ALA A 16 16.87 -2.55 13.04
N GLY A 17 16.44 -1.30 12.85
CA GLY A 17 17.32 -0.13 12.92
C GLY A 17 17.88 0.34 11.57
N ASN A 18 19.21 0.40 11.44
CA ASN A 18 19.87 1.13 10.36
C ASN A 18 19.70 0.47 8.98
N ARG A 19 18.86 1.06 8.12
CA ARG A 19 18.63 0.63 6.74
C ARG A 19 19.88 0.65 5.85
N LYS A 20 20.95 1.35 6.23
CA LYS A 20 22.25 1.29 5.51
C LYS A 20 22.92 -0.07 5.60
N ALA A 21 22.53 -0.91 6.57
CA ALA A 21 23.05 -2.27 6.70
C ALA A 21 22.41 -3.26 5.71
N VAL A 22 21.36 -2.89 5.00
CA VAL A 22 20.64 -3.78 4.07
C VAL A 22 21.55 -4.23 2.92
N ALA A 23 22.25 -3.30 2.26
CA ALA A 23 23.11 -3.63 1.12
C ALA A 23 24.30 -4.53 1.50
N PRO A 24 25.06 -4.28 2.59
CA PRO A 24 26.06 -5.22 3.07
C PRO A 24 25.50 -6.62 3.39
N LEU A 25 24.32 -6.70 4.02
CA LEU A 25 23.68 -7.97 4.35
C LEU A 25 23.22 -8.74 3.10
N GLN A 26 22.74 -8.04 2.08
CA GLN A 26 22.41 -8.61 0.77
C GLN A 26 23.66 -9.20 0.10
N GLY A 27 24.81 -8.51 0.17
CA GLY A 27 26.08 -9.02 -0.36
C GLY A 27 26.51 -10.33 0.31
N ILE A 28 26.46 -10.40 1.64
CA ILE A 28 26.77 -11.63 2.38
C ILE A 28 25.84 -12.78 1.96
N PHE A 29 24.54 -12.49 1.79
CA PHE A 29 23.57 -13.49 1.35
C PHE A 29 23.83 -13.98 -0.08
N ALA A 30 24.17 -13.07 -1.00
CA ALA A 30 24.52 -13.37 -2.38
C ALA A 30 25.68 -14.36 -2.46
N GLU A 31 26.77 -14.02 -1.78
CA GLU A 31 28.02 -14.77 -1.80
C GLU A 31 27.85 -16.15 -1.13
N HIS A 32 27.27 -16.17 0.07
CA HIS A 32 27.29 -17.37 0.92
C HIS A 32 26.09 -18.30 0.71
N ILE A 33 24.94 -17.76 0.28
CA ILE A 33 23.70 -18.55 0.11
C ILE A 33 23.40 -18.78 -1.38
N LEU A 34 23.44 -17.73 -2.20
CA LEU A 34 23.15 -17.85 -3.63
C LEU A 34 24.36 -18.30 -4.46
N LYS A 35 25.56 -18.25 -3.87
CA LYS A 35 26.84 -18.53 -4.55
C LYS A 35 27.03 -17.68 -5.82
N CYS A 36 26.55 -16.45 -5.79
CA CYS A 36 26.75 -15.48 -6.86
C CYS A 36 27.59 -14.31 -6.34
N GLY A 37 28.50 -13.79 -7.17
CA GLY A 37 29.47 -12.76 -6.76
C GLY A 37 28.80 -11.46 -6.33
N ASP A 38 27.83 -11.00 -7.12
CA ASP A 38 27.00 -9.83 -6.80
C ASP A 38 25.54 -10.14 -7.09
N LEU A 39 24.64 -9.59 -6.28
CA LEU A 39 23.24 -9.47 -6.69
C LEU A 39 23.17 -8.42 -7.80
N PRO A 40 22.38 -8.64 -8.87
CA PRO A 40 22.12 -7.59 -9.83
C PRO A 40 21.61 -6.36 -9.08
N ALA A 41 21.99 -5.16 -9.54
CA ALA A 41 21.51 -3.92 -8.96
C ALA A 41 19.99 -4.01 -8.83
N ASP A 42 19.48 -3.76 -7.62
CA ASP A 42 18.05 -3.70 -7.37
C ASP A 42 17.51 -2.57 -8.25
N LEU A 43 16.99 -2.93 -9.44
CA LEU A 43 16.25 -2.00 -10.28
C LEU A 43 15.05 -1.62 -9.43
N ALA A 44 15.19 -0.52 -8.68
CA ALA A 44 14.20 -0.08 -7.74
C ALA A 44 12.85 -0.12 -8.44
N ASP A 45 11.91 -0.91 -7.91
CA ASP A 45 10.62 -1.16 -8.54
C ASP A 45 9.98 0.20 -8.88
N GLN A 46 9.98 0.55 -10.16
CA GLN A 46 9.56 1.87 -10.60
C GLN A 46 8.03 1.99 -10.59
N ARG A 47 7.32 0.87 -10.47
CA ARG A 47 5.87 0.84 -10.50
C ARG A 47 5.29 1.64 -9.33
N VAL A 48 4.21 2.36 -9.57
CA VAL A 48 3.57 3.24 -8.60
C VAL A 48 2.13 2.84 -8.33
N TYR A 49 1.69 2.95 -7.08
CA TYR A 49 0.27 2.86 -6.74
C TYR A 49 -0.45 4.13 -7.19
N ASP A 50 -1.47 3.97 -8.03
CA ASP A 50 -2.47 5.02 -8.24
C ASP A 50 -3.52 4.97 -7.12
N LEU A 51 -3.44 5.96 -6.23
CA LEU A 51 -4.33 6.09 -5.08
C LEU A 51 -5.48 7.07 -5.34
N GLY A 52 -5.57 7.67 -6.53
CA GLY A 52 -6.59 8.68 -6.85
C GLY A 52 -8.02 8.14 -6.77
N ALA A 53 -8.20 6.88 -7.16
CA ALA A 53 -9.50 6.20 -7.13
C ALA A 53 -10.09 6.11 -5.70
N LEU A 54 -9.23 5.93 -4.69
CA LEU A 54 -9.60 5.72 -3.27
C LEU A 54 -10.12 6.98 -2.57
N ARG A 55 -10.10 8.13 -3.26
CA ARG A 55 -10.76 9.36 -2.80
C ARG A 55 -12.27 9.34 -3.06
N ARG A 56 -12.71 8.59 -4.07
CA ARG A 56 -14.10 8.61 -4.54
C ARG A 56 -14.96 7.74 -3.65
N ARG A 57 -16.09 8.27 -3.19
CA ARG A 57 -17.06 7.53 -2.35
C ARG A 57 -17.59 6.28 -3.05
N GLU A 58 -17.69 6.35 -4.38
CA GLU A 58 -18.18 5.27 -5.24
C GLU A 58 -17.16 4.13 -5.41
N PHE A 59 -15.92 4.31 -4.94
CA PHE A 59 -14.93 3.26 -4.98
C PHE A 59 -15.31 2.12 -4.03
N ALA A 60 -15.52 0.93 -4.58
CA ALA A 60 -15.75 -0.28 -3.82
C ALA A 60 -14.55 -1.22 -3.93
N PHE A 61 -14.07 -1.70 -2.78
CA PHE A 61 -13.13 -2.81 -2.76
C PHE A 61 -13.82 -4.08 -3.27
N THR A 62 -13.10 -4.86 -4.07
CA THR A 62 -13.57 -6.14 -4.62
C THR A 62 -12.66 -7.26 -4.13
N TRP A 63 -13.24 -8.37 -3.70
CA TRP A 63 -12.49 -9.54 -3.22
C TRP A 63 -13.23 -10.85 -3.49
N ALA A 64 -12.49 -11.96 -3.45
CA ALA A 64 -13.06 -13.29 -3.65
C ALA A 64 -13.95 -13.70 -2.45
N PRO A 65 -15.12 -14.33 -2.67
CA PRO A 65 -16.03 -14.72 -1.57
C PRO A 65 -15.41 -15.64 -0.51
N ASP A 66 -14.42 -16.44 -0.90
CA ASP A 66 -13.70 -17.39 -0.06
C ASP A 66 -12.46 -16.77 0.65
N SER A 67 -12.17 -15.49 0.41
CA SER A 67 -11.02 -14.80 1.02
C SER A 67 -11.13 -14.64 2.54
N GLY A 68 -12.33 -14.78 3.11
CA GLY A 68 -12.61 -14.54 4.52
C GLY A 68 -12.64 -13.05 4.90
N ILE A 69 -12.53 -12.14 3.93
CA ILE A 69 -12.69 -10.69 4.15
C ILE A 69 -14.17 -10.39 4.37
N GLU A 70 -14.50 -9.78 5.50
CA GLU A 70 -15.87 -9.44 5.90
C GLU A 70 -16.21 -7.98 5.58
N SER A 71 -15.26 -7.08 5.77
CA SER A 71 -15.44 -5.65 5.46
C SER A 71 -14.11 -4.96 5.20
N VAL A 72 -14.11 -3.91 4.39
CA VAL A 72 -12.95 -3.06 4.12
C VAL A 72 -13.42 -1.61 4.06
N ALA A 73 -12.71 -0.70 4.72
CA ALA A 73 -12.98 0.73 4.67
C ALA A 73 -11.68 1.54 4.60
N VAL A 74 -11.73 2.67 3.90
CA VAL A 74 -10.67 3.69 3.98
C VAL A 74 -10.79 4.39 5.31
N SER A 75 -9.77 4.29 6.16
CA SER A 75 -9.75 4.90 7.49
C SER A 75 -8.89 6.17 7.57
N ARG A 76 -8.00 6.37 6.58
CA ARG A 76 -7.09 7.51 6.54
C ARG A 76 -6.71 7.89 5.12
N LEU A 77 -6.61 9.18 4.84
CA LEU A 77 -6.05 9.73 3.60
C LEU A 77 -4.97 10.76 3.94
N ARG A 78 -3.78 10.59 3.35
CA ARG A 78 -2.73 11.61 3.35
C ARG A 78 -2.72 12.33 2.02
N LEU A 79 -3.07 13.61 2.07
CA LEU A 79 -3.17 14.49 0.93
C LEU A 79 -1.90 15.32 0.83
N SER A 80 -1.31 15.40 -0.36
CA SER A 80 -0.27 16.38 -0.70
C SER A 80 -0.94 17.54 -1.40
N LEU A 81 -0.77 18.75 -0.87
CA LEU A 81 -1.34 19.96 -1.44
C LEU A 81 -0.47 20.47 -2.60
N HIS A 82 -1.08 21.05 -3.63
CA HIS A 82 -0.35 21.77 -4.68
C HIS A 82 0.19 23.11 -4.17
N SER A 83 -0.58 23.79 -3.33
CA SER A 83 -0.21 25.05 -2.67
C SER A 83 -0.77 25.08 -1.24
N PRO A 84 0.02 25.48 -0.22
CA PRO A 84 1.45 25.80 -0.30
C PRO A 84 2.30 24.56 -0.58
N ARG A 85 3.48 24.77 -1.19
CA ARG A 85 4.36 23.67 -1.63
C ARG A 85 4.76 22.78 -0.45
N ASN A 86 4.79 21.47 -0.69
CA ASN A 86 5.15 20.43 0.30
C ASN A 86 4.23 20.32 1.52
N ALA A 87 3.11 21.04 1.56
CA ALA A 87 2.16 20.89 2.64
C ALA A 87 1.39 19.57 2.52
N LYS A 88 1.14 18.96 3.69
CA LYS A 88 0.46 17.69 3.82
C LYS A 88 -0.72 17.85 4.77
N LEU A 89 -1.86 17.29 4.38
CA LEU A 89 -3.04 17.18 5.22
C LEU A 89 -3.36 15.70 5.45
N ILE A 90 -3.67 15.34 6.69
CA ILE A 90 -4.12 13.99 7.03
C ILE A 90 -5.58 14.07 7.43
N VAL A 91 -6.41 13.30 6.74
CA VAL A 91 -7.82 13.10 7.04
C VAL A 91 -7.97 11.70 7.61
N GLU A 92 -8.53 11.56 8.80
CA GLU A 92 -8.64 10.29 9.52
C GLU A 92 -10.00 10.23 10.22
N ALA A 93 -10.66 9.06 10.17
CA ALA A 93 -11.95 8.84 10.81
C ALA A 93 -12.06 7.41 11.32
N ASP A 94 -12.85 7.23 12.38
CA ASP A 94 -13.21 5.90 12.87
C ASP A 94 -14.26 5.27 11.97
N THR A 95 -13.87 4.18 11.31
CA THR A 95 -14.69 3.43 10.37
C THR A 95 -15.26 2.13 10.93
N LYS A 96 -15.07 1.85 12.23
CA LYS A 96 -15.49 0.59 12.86
C LYS A 96 -16.98 0.29 12.69
N HIS A 97 -17.81 1.33 12.78
CA HIS A 97 -19.28 1.23 12.63
C HIS A 97 -19.83 2.13 11.51
N ARG A 98 -18.95 2.89 10.83
CA ARG A 98 -19.31 3.83 9.76
C ARG A 98 -18.25 3.78 8.66
N PRO A 99 -18.35 2.83 7.72
CA PRO A 99 -17.32 2.65 6.69
C PRO A 99 -17.13 3.88 5.81
N ASP A 100 -18.15 4.71 5.66
CA ASP A 100 -18.13 5.92 4.82
C ASP A 100 -17.68 7.19 5.54
N ALA A 101 -17.32 7.11 6.83
CA ALA A 101 -17.02 8.29 7.66
C ALA A 101 -15.87 9.16 7.10
N ILE A 102 -14.91 8.58 6.38
CA ILE A 102 -13.87 9.34 5.69
C ILE A 102 -14.46 10.19 4.55
N TYR A 103 -15.40 9.64 3.78
CA TYR A 103 -16.00 10.34 2.65
C TYR A 103 -16.94 11.45 3.14
N ASP A 104 -17.71 11.21 4.20
CA ASP A 104 -18.53 12.26 4.82
C ASP A 104 -17.65 13.43 5.32
N LEU A 105 -16.46 13.12 5.88
CA LEU A 105 -15.49 14.13 6.30
C LEU A 105 -14.88 14.87 5.10
N LEU A 106 -14.56 14.17 4.01
CA LEU A 106 -14.09 14.81 2.77
C LEU A 106 -15.14 15.74 2.15
N GLU A 107 -16.42 15.35 2.14
CA GLU A 107 -17.53 16.17 1.65
C GLU A 107 -17.65 17.46 2.47
N THR A 108 -17.51 17.37 3.79
CA THR A 108 -17.49 18.53 4.69
C THR A 108 -16.33 19.48 4.38
N LEU A 109 -15.18 18.94 3.97
CA LEU A 109 -13.99 19.71 3.62
C LEU A 109 -13.99 20.24 2.18
N ALA A 110 -14.84 19.71 1.29
CA ALA A 110 -14.85 20.02 -0.14
C ALA A 110 -14.98 21.52 -0.49
N PRO A 111 -15.74 22.35 0.25
CA PRO A 111 -15.83 23.79 -0.02
C PRO A 111 -14.50 24.54 0.18
N VAL A 112 -13.63 24.05 1.06
CA VAL A 112 -12.35 24.71 1.42
C VAL A 112 -11.16 24.02 0.74
N PHE A 113 -11.26 22.70 0.55
CA PHE A 113 -10.25 21.86 -0.09
C PHE A 113 -10.88 21.05 -1.23
N PRO A 114 -11.11 21.67 -2.41
CA PRO A 114 -11.63 20.96 -3.57
C PRO A 114 -10.66 19.86 -4.04
N GLY A 115 -11.18 18.77 -4.59
CA GLY A 115 -10.38 17.60 -4.98
C GLY A 115 -9.22 17.88 -5.95
N HIS A 116 -9.28 18.92 -6.77
CA HIS A 116 -8.17 19.28 -7.68
C HIS A 116 -6.99 19.97 -6.98
N THR A 117 -7.16 20.42 -5.72
CA THR A 117 -6.12 21.13 -4.97
C THR A 117 -5.09 20.20 -4.32
N TYR A 118 -5.31 18.89 -4.36
CA TYR A 118 -4.46 17.90 -3.72
C TYR A 118 -4.38 16.57 -4.46
N ARG A 119 -3.34 15.79 -4.14
CA ARG A 119 -3.18 14.40 -4.55
C ARG A 119 -3.14 13.48 -3.34
N VAL A 120 -3.79 12.32 -3.42
CA VAL A 120 -3.67 11.27 -2.40
C VAL A 120 -2.30 10.60 -2.54
N THR A 121 -1.52 10.60 -1.46
CA THR A 121 -0.15 10.03 -1.43
C THR A 121 0.00 8.84 -0.50
N GLN A 122 -0.97 8.64 0.40
CA GLN A 122 -1.08 7.43 1.21
C GLN A 122 -2.53 7.24 1.64
N VAL A 123 -2.92 5.98 1.73
CA VAL A 123 -4.24 5.54 2.20
C VAL A 123 -4.02 4.58 3.35
N GLY A 124 -4.73 4.79 4.46
CA GLY A 124 -4.91 3.80 5.52
C GLY A 124 -6.20 3.04 5.27
N ILE A 125 -6.11 1.71 5.35
CA ILE A 125 -7.22 0.81 5.10
C ILE A 125 -7.42 -0.05 6.34
N ALA A 126 -8.66 -0.10 6.81
CA ALA A 126 -9.10 -0.97 7.89
C ALA A 126 -9.92 -2.12 7.29
N ALA A 127 -9.42 -3.35 7.44
CA ALA A 127 -10.11 -4.55 7.00
C ALA A 127 -10.51 -5.42 8.20
N ARG A 128 -11.69 -6.04 8.13
CA ARG A 128 -12.08 -7.14 9.02
C ARG A 128 -11.96 -8.44 8.25
N ILE A 129 -11.22 -9.38 8.81
CA ILE A 129 -10.96 -10.66 8.17
C ILE A 129 -11.14 -11.78 9.17
N LYS A 130 -11.72 -12.88 8.70
CA LYS A 130 -11.84 -14.15 9.39
C LYS A 130 -10.81 -15.11 8.78
N PRO A 131 -9.64 -15.32 9.40
CA PRO A 131 -8.56 -16.11 8.81
C PRO A 131 -9.00 -17.53 8.41
N ASN A 132 -9.84 -18.14 9.23
CA ASN A 132 -10.49 -19.42 8.95
C ASN A 132 -11.95 -19.42 9.45
N PRO A 133 -12.83 -20.30 8.93
CA PRO A 133 -14.26 -20.27 9.23
C PRO A 133 -14.62 -20.41 10.72
N HIS A 134 -13.72 -20.90 11.57
CA HIS A 134 -13.97 -21.15 12.99
C HIS A 134 -13.31 -20.10 13.91
N SER A 135 -12.43 -19.26 13.36
CA SER A 135 -11.75 -18.19 14.12
C SER A 135 -12.63 -16.96 14.30
N ALA A 136 -12.35 -16.20 15.36
CA ALA A 136 -12.93 -14.87 15.51
C ALA A 136 -12.39 -13.91 14.43
N SER A 137 -13.28 -13.04 13.95
CA SER A 137 -12.92 -11.95 13.04
C SER A 137 -11.91 -11.01 13.71
N LYS A 138 -10.87 -10.62 12.97
CA LYS A 138 -9.81 -9.73 13.42
C LYS A 138 -9.77 -8.48 12.56
N GLN A 139 -9.48 -7.36 13.19
CA GLN A 139 -9.21 -6.11 12.48
C GLN A 139 -7.74 -6.05 12.08
N VAL A 140 -7.50 -5.76 10.80
CA VAL A 140 -6.18 -5.57 10.21
C VAL A 140 -6.14 -4.19 9.58
N ASN A 141 -5.30 -3.33 10.13
CA ASN A 141 -5.06 -2.01 9.60
C ASN A 141 -3.74 -2.01 8.83
N PHE A 142 -3.74 -1.47 7.63
CA PHE A 142 -2.54 -1.38 6.79
C PHE A 142 -2.55 -0.09 5.97
N THR A 143 -1.41 0.21 5.36
CA THR A 143 -1.23 1.41 4.56
C THR A 143 -0.70 1.06 3.17
N VAL A 144 -1.16 1.83 2.18
CA VAL A 144 -0.63 1.84 0.81
C VAL A 144 -0.17 3.25 0.52
N SER A 145 1.06 3.43 0.04
CA SER A 145 1.68 4.73 -0.16
C SER A 145 2.33 4.84 -1.52
N PHE A 146 2.14 5.99 -2.16
CA PHE A 146 2.94 6.40 -3.30
C PHE A 146 4.40 6.63 -2.85
N PRO A 147 5.41 6.24 -3.64
CA PRO A 147 5.30 5.57 -4.94
C PRO A 147 4.84 4.12 -4.84
N ASN A 148 5.46 3.27 -4.03
CA ASN A 148 5.34 1.82 -4.18
C ASN A 148 5.38 1.03 -2.86
N SER A 149 4.91 1.63 -1.76
CA SER A 149 5.00 1.01 -0.44
C SER A 149 3.65 0.46 0.04
N CYS A 150 3.63 -0.79 0.50
CA CYS A 150 2.50 -1.41 1.17
C CYS A 150 2.96 -2.03 2.50
N SER A 151 2.27 -1.74 3.60
CA SER A 151 2.67 -2.23 4.93
C SER A 151 2.13 -3.63 5.27
N LEU A 152 1.49 -4.32 4.32
CA LEU A 152 1.01 -5.69 4.51
C LEU A 152 2.21 -6.65 4.66
N LYS A 153 2.10 -7.61 5.57
CA LYS A 153 3.08 -8.70 5.71
C LYS A 153 2.87 -9.75 4.62
N HIS A 154 3.87 -10.56 4.28
CA HIS A 154 3.74 -11.67 3.33
C HIS A 154 3.21 -12.96 4.00
N ASP A 155 2.32 -12.82 4.97
CA ASP A 155 1.60 -13.93 5.59
C ASP A 155 0.29 -14.23 4.85
N GLU A 156 -0.41 -15.29 5.23
CA GLU A 156 -1.64 -15.72 4.58
C GLU A 156 -2.69 -14.59 4.49
N VAL A 157 -2.87 -13.84 5.58
CA VAL A 157 -3.79 -12.71 5.65
C VAL A 157 -3.34 -11.57 4.73
N GLY A 158 -2.05 -11.24 4.74
CA GLY A 158 -1.51 -10.20 3.87
C GLY A 158 -1.51 -10.57 2.39
N LEU A 159 -1.42 -11.85 2.03
CA LEU A 159 -1.61 -12.32 0.65
C LEU A 159 -3.08 -12.15 0.21
N LYS A 160 -4.04 -12.52 1.06
CA LYS A 160 -5.48 -12.30 0.81
C LYS A 160 -5.80 -10.82 0.62
N LEU A 161 -5.26 -9.94 1.46
CA LEU A 161 -5.48 -8.50 1.36
C LEU A 161 -4.79 -7.88 0.12
N ARG A 162 -3.61 -8.38 -0.29
CA ARG A 162 -2.99 -7.98 -1.57
C ARG A 162 -3.81 -8.42 -2.78
N ALA A 163 -4.36 -9.64 -2.75
CA ALA A 163 -5.25 -10.12 -3.81
C ALA A 163 -6.52 -9.25 -3.92
N MET A 164 -7.06 -8.79 -2.80
CA MET A 164 -8.16 -7.82 -2.77
C MET A 164 -7.76 -6.46 -3.36
N LEU A 165 -6.57 -5.92 -3.03
CA LEU A 165 -6.08 -4.70 -3.68
C LEU A 165 -5.98 -4.87 -5.21
N ARG A 166 -5.42 -5.99 -5.68
CA ARG A 166 -5.35 -6.35 -7.10
C ARG A 166 -6.72 -6.41 -7.76
N ALA A 167 -7.65 -7.15 -7.18
CA ALA A 167 -9.02 -7.28 -7.68
C ALA A 167 -9.77 -5.94 -7.68
N SER A 168 -9.38 -5.01 -6.79
CA SER A 168 -9.92 -3.65 -6.72
C SER A 168 -9.21 -2.66 -7.67
N GLY A 169 -8.28 -3.13 -8.50
CA GLY A 169 -7.52 -2.30 -9.44
C GLY A 169 -6.42 -1.44 -8.81
N ILE A 170 -6.10 -1.66 -7.52
CA ILE A 170 -5.06 -0.97 -6.75
C ILE A 170 -3.78 -1.81 -6.78
N GLU A 171 -3.08 -1.74 -7.91
CA GLU A 171 -1.77 -2.37 -8.09
C GLU A 171 -0.71 -1.33 -8.42
N PRO A 172 0.56 -1.60 -8.09
CA PRO A 172 1.66 -0.84 -8.67
C PRO A 172 1.62 -0.98 -10.19
N ARG A 173 1.46 0.13 -10.90
CA ARG A 173 1.50 0.21 -12.37
C ARG A 173 2.79 0.86 -12.79
N GLU A 174 3.27 0.61 -14.00
CA GLU A 174 4.39 1.39 -14.53
C GLU A 174 4.07 2.90 -14.40
N PRO A 175 5.03 3.72 -13.96
CA PRO A 175 4.81 5.15 -13.88
C PRO A 175 4.50 5.63 -15.30
N GLU A 176 3.41 6.37 -15.47
CA GLU A 176 3.15 7.05 -16.74
C GLU A 176 4.38 7.89 -17.04
N VAL A 177 5.11 7.51 -18.09
CA VAL A 177 6.19 8.32 -18.61
C VAL A 177 5.52 9.60 -19.06
N LEU A 178 5.67 10.67 -18.27
CA LEU A 178 5.40 12.01 -18.76
C LEU A 178 6.38 12.19 -19.92
N VAL A 179 5.90 11.92 -21.13
CA VAL A 179 6.52 12.45 -22.32
C VAL A 179 6.32 13.95 -22.16
N ASP A 180 7.31 14.61 -21.56
CA ASP A 180 7.45 16.05 -21.67
C ASP A 180 7.46 16.32 -23.17
N GLY A 181 6.31 16.78 -23.67
CA GLY A 181 6.14 17.26 -25.03
C GLY A 181 7.05 18.45 -25.17
N ASP A 182 8.25 18.18 -25.63
CA ASP A 182 9.25 19.17 -25.99
C ASP A 182 8.78 19.86 -27.28
N SER A 183 8.64 21.18 -27.17
CA SER A 183 8.58 22.21 -28.24
C SER A 183 7.32 22.35 -29.11
#